data_AF-A0A4R7CZ38-F1
#
_entry.id   AF-A0A4R7CZ38-F1
#
_cell.length_a   1.000
_cell.length_b   1.000
_cell.length_c   1.000
_cell.angle_alpha   90.00
_cell.angle_beta   90.00
_cell.angle_gamma   90.00
#
_symmetry.space_group_name_H-M   'P 1'
#
loop_
_entity.id
_entity.type
_entity.pdbx_description
1 polymer ?
#
loop_
_entity_poly.entity_id
_entity_poly.type
_entity_poly.pdbx_seq_one_letter_code
_entity_poly.pdbx_strand_id
1 'polypeptide(L)'
;MIPRKNCPHGQKTCLAMEEHLYTLLCERDILYQTRRSCHSSGRKVGQINNTFRALHIPTGITVQVVDSGSALLNRQTANKKLMEKMQQRQFDASASTSENAKKGSEKYNAEEL
;
A
#
# COMPACT_ATOMS: atom_id res chain seq x y z
N MET A 1 13.31 -17.24 -35.43
CA MET A 1 14.31 -16.56 -34.57
C MET A 1 13.85 -15.11 -34.42
N ILE A 2 13.19 -14.78 -33.31
CA ILE A 2 12.59 -13.45 -33.08
C ILE A 2 13.64 -12.61 -32.34
N PRO A 3 14.04 -11.42 -32.84
CA PRO A 3 15.05 -10.63 -32.16
C PRO A 3 14.52 -10.17 -30.80
N ARG A 4 15.29 -10.44 -29.74
CA ARG A 4 15.07 -9.86 -28.42
C ARG A 4 15.24 -8.35 -28.54
N LYS A 5 14.14 -7.62 -28.40
CA LYS A 5 14.14 -6.16 -28.38
C LYS A 5 14.80 -5.76 -27.06
N ASN A 6 16.05 -5.33 -27.15
CA ASN A 6 16.74 -4.65 -26.08
C ASN A 6 16.01 -3.31 -25.90
N CYS A 7 15.44 -3.05 -24.72
CA CYS A 7 14.91 -1.73 -24.38
C CYS A 7 15.99 -0.99 -23.58
N PRO A 8 16.83 -0.16 -24.22
CA PRO A 8 17.63 0.82 -23.53
C PRO A 8 16.71 1.97 -23.09
N HIS A 9 17.20 2.77 -22.13
CA HIS A 9 16.63 4.03 -21.63
C HIS A 9 15.80 3.89 -20.36
N GLY A 10 16.52 4.05 -19.25
CA GLY A 10 15.93 4.52 -18.00
C GLY A 10 15.27 5.87 -18.21
N GLN A 11 14.08 6.00 -17.65
CA GLN A 11 13.49 7.29 -17.32
C GLN A 11 12.98 7.18 -15.90
N LYS A 12 13.60 7.96 -15.01
CA LYS A 12 13.18 8.14 -13.63
C LYS A 12 12.01 9.14 -13.66
N THR A 13 10.78 8.68 -13.85
CA THR A 13 9.62 9.55 -13.67
C THR A 13 9.18 9.48 -12.22
N CYS A 14 9.84 10.25 -11.36
CA CYS A 14 9.28 10.63 -10.07
C CYS A 14 8.25 11.71 -10.37
N LEU A 15 6.96 11.39 -10.30
CA LEU A 15 5.90 12.40 -10.34
C LEU A 15 5.99 13.20 -9.04
N ALA A 16 6.50 14.43 -9.14
CA ALA A 16 6.42 15.43 -8.09
C ALA A 16 5.18 16.30 -8.31
N MET A 17 4.53 16.68 -7.21
CA MET A 17 3.82 17.95 -6.91
C MET A 17 2.52 17.69 -6.13
N GLU A 18 2.58 17.76 -4.80
CA GLU A 18 2.12 18.90 -3.98
C GLU A 18 2.41 18.58 -2.50
N GLU A 19 2.96 19.57 -1.79
CA GLU A 19 3.62 19.39 -0.50
C GLU A 19 2.62 19.29 0.65
N HIS A 20 2.63 18.17 1.38
CA HIS A 20 2.53 18.13 2.85
C HIS A 20 3.02 16.74 3.31
N LEU A 21 4.21 16.72 3.91
CA LEU A 21 4.88 15.56 4.53
C LEU A 21 4.92 14.26 3.69
N TYR A 22 5.58 14.32 2.53
CA TYR A 22 5.81 13.13 1.69
C TYR A 22 6.83 12.21 2.38
N THR A 23 6.36 11.11 2.95
CA THR A 23 7.24 9.94 3.09
C THR A 23 7.60 9.55 1.67
N LEU A 24 8.86 9.75 1.26
CA LEU A 24 9.35 9.55 -0.11
C LEU A 24 9.03 8.14 -0.62
N LEU A 25 7.84 7.96 -1.20
CA LEU A 25 7.34 6.68 -1.67
C LEU A 25 7.88 6.47 -3.08
N CYS A 26 9.11 5.94 -3.16
CA CYS A 26 9.73 5.63 -4.43
C CYS A 26 9.09 4.37 -5.02
N GLU A 27 8.75 4.40 -6.31
CA GLU A 27 8.19 3.23 -6.99
C GLU A 27 9.13 2.01 -6.98
N ARG A 28 10.44 2.24 -6.80
CA ARG A 28 11.45 1.17 -6.68
C ARG A 28 11.28 0.33 -5.43
N ASP A 29 10.74 0.92 -4.36
CA ASP A 29 10.58 0.26 -3.07
C ASP A 29 9.24 -0.47 -2.95
N ILE A 30 8.47 -0.51 -4.05
CA ILE A 30 7.17 -1.16 -4.12
C ILE A 30 7.26 -2.41 -4.97
N LEU A 31 6.97 -3.55 -4.37
CA LEU A 31 6.80 -4.81 -5.08
C LEU A 31 5.35 -4.98 -5.48
N TYR A 32 5.11 -5.01 -6.79
CA TYR A 32 3.81 -5.26 -7.36
C TYR A 32 3.65 -6.74 -7.69
N GLN A 33 2.62 -7.37 -7.13
CA GLN A 33 2.24 -8.73 -7.42
C GLN A 33 0.84 -8.76 -8.00
N THR A 34 0.65 -9.58 -9.01
CA THR A 34 -0.61 -9.72 -9.70
C THR A 34 -1.05 -11.17 -9.62
N ARG A 35 -2.16 -11.44 -8.94
CA ARG A 35 -2.72 -12.80 -8.80
C ARG A 35 -3.95 -12.94 -9.67
N ARG A 36 -3.94 -13.95 -10.53
CA ARG A 36 -5.13 -14.35 -11.28
C ARG A 36 -5.88 -15.37 -10.45
N SER A 37 -7.16 -15.12 -10.23
CA SER A 37 -8.02 -16.10 -9.60
C SER A 37 -8.53 -17.07 -10.68
N CYS A 38 -7.98 -18.28 -10.68
CA CYS A 38 -8.48 -19.38 -11.49
C CYS A 38 -9.74 -19.92 -10.84
N HIS A 39 -10.88 -19.28 -11.11
CA HIS A 39 -12.15 -19.79 -10.62
C HIS A 39 -12.55 -21.04 -11.40
N SER A 40 -12.93 -22.07 -10.66
CA SER A 40 -13.47 -23.36 -11.13
C SER A 40 -14.67 -23.18 -12.07
N SER A 41 -14.85 -24.18 -12.93
CA SER A 41 -15.82 -24.31 -14.04
C SER A 41 -17.18 -23.65 -13.76
N GLY A 42 -17.48 -22.55 -14.44
CA GLY A 42 -18.75 -21.82 -14.31
C GLY A 42 -18.69 -20.34 -14.68
N ARG A 43 -17.48 -19.79 -14.89
CA ARG A 43 -17.31 -18.40 -15.38
C ARG A 43 -17.38 -18.31 -16.90
N LYS A 44 -17.97 -17.21 -17.38
CA LYS A 44 -17.99 -16.83 -18.81
C LYS A 44 -16.55 -16.71 -19.33
N VAL A 45 -16.28 -17.42 -20.43
CA VAL A 45 -14.99 -17.39 -21.13
C VAL A 45 -14.66 -15.94 -21.45
N GLY A 46 -13.57 -15.43 -20.87
CA GLY A 46 -13.11 -14.04 -21.03
C GLY A 46 -13.13 -13.17 -19.76
N GLN A 47 -13.81 -13.58 -18.69
CA GLN A 47 -13.84 -12.78 -17.45
C GLN A 47 -12.73 -13.21 -16.46
N ILE A 48 -11.61 -12.49 -16.51
CA ILE A 48 -10.44 -12.71 -15.65
C ILE A 48 -10.52 -11.79 -14.43
N ASN A 49 -10.71 -12.34 -13.23
CA ASN A 49 -10.59 -11.56 -11.99
C ASN A 49 -9.13 -11.52 -11.57
N ASN A 50 -8.52 -10.35 -11.74
CA ASN A 50 -7.16 -10.11 -11.34
C ASN A 50 -7.12 -9.39 -9.99
N THR A 51 -6.22 -9.80 -9.11
CA THR A 51 -6.01 -9.14 -7.83
C THR A 51 -4.62 -8.57 -7.79
N PHE A 52 -4.53 -7.26 -7.62
CA PHE A 52 -3.27 -6.53 -7.58
C PHE A 52 -2.87 -6.30 -6.13
N ARG A 53 -1.61 -6.59 -5.79
CA ARG A 53 -1.05 -6.40 -4.45
C ARG A 53 0.18 -5.52 -4.57
N ALA A 54 0.23 -4.46 -3.76
CA ALA A 54 1.42 -3.63 -3.60
C ALA A 54 1.99 -3.86 -2.20
N LEU A 55 3.29 -4.12 -2.13
CA LEU A 55 4.06 -4.27 -0.88
C LEU A 55 5.13 -3.20 -0.86
N HIS A 56 5.11 -2.35 0.17
CA HIS A 56 6.22 -1.43 0.44
C HIS A 56 7.31 -2.18 1.22
N ILE A 57 8.48 -2.36 0.61
CA ILE A 57 9.57 -3.15 1.18
C ILE A 57 10.04 -2.61 2.55
N PRO A 58 10.37 -1.32 2.72
CA PRO A 58 11.00 -0.87 3.96
C PRO A 58 10.03 -0.83 5.15
N THR A 59 8.73 -0.65 4.91
CA THR A 59 7.72 -0.58 6.00
C THR A 59 6.95 -1.90 6.17
N GLY A 60 7.04 -2.82 5.21
CA GLY A 60 6.29 -4.09 5.22
C GLY A 60 4.77 -3.93 5.05
N ILE A 61 4.27 -2.75 4.69
CA ILE A 61 2.83 -2.50 4.51
C ILE A 61 2.38 -3.07 3.18
N THR A 62 1.26 -3.79 3.20
CA THR A 62 0.68 -4.40 2.00
C THR A 62 -0.74 -3.91 1.79
N VAL A 63 -1.07 -3.58 0.55
CA VAL A 63 -2.43 -3.26 0.13
C VAL A 63 -2.85 -4.14 -1.05
N GLN A 64 -4.13 -4.51 -1.06
CA GLN A 64 -4.72 -5.33 -2.10
C GLN A 64 -5.84 -4.56 -2.78
N VAL A 65 -5.85 -4.59 -4.11
CA VAL A 65 -6.86 -3.96 -4.97
C VAL A 65 -7.39 -5.03 -5.91
N VAL A 66 -8.71 -5.19 -5.93
CA VAL A 66 -9.40 -6.09 -6.85
C VAL A 66 -9.84 -5.27 -8.07
N ASP A 67 -9.66 -5.85 -9.25
CA ASP A 67 -9.83 -5.17 -10.54
C ASP A 67 -11.23 -4.56 -10.70
N SER A 68 -11.28 -3.25 -10.87
CA SER A 68 -12.49 -2.53 -11.28
C SER A 68 -12.41 -2.02 -12.73
N GLY A 69 -11.33 -2.35 -13.48
CA GLY A 69 -11.18 -1.87 -14.86
C GLY A 69 -9.87 -2.26 -15.57
N SER A 70 -8.68 -1.93 -15.04
CA SER A 70 -7.40 -2.23 -15.71
C SER A 70 -6.19 -2.31 -14.77
N ALA A 71 -5.12 -2.99 -15.20
CA ALA A 71 -3.90 -3.16 -14.42
C ALA A 71 -3.19 -1.82 -14.09
N LEU A 72 -3.19 -0.86 -15.01
CA LEU A 72 -2.61 0.47 -14.80
C LEU A 72 -3.40 1.26 -13.75
N LEU A 73 -4.73 1.24 -13.85
CA LEU A 73 -5.61 1.91 -12.90
C LEU A 73 -5.51 1.28 -11.50
N ASN A 74 -5.37 -0.05 -11.43
CA ASN A 74 -5.17 -0.74 -10.16
C ASN A 74 -3.83 -0.36 -9.52
N ARG A 75 -2.77 -0.14 -10.30
CA ARG A 75 -1.47 0.32 -9.79
C ARG A 75 -1.60 1.71 -9.17
N GLN A 76 -2.25 2.65 -9.86
CA GLN A 76 -2.50 3.99 -9.34
C GLN A 76 -3.34 3.96 -8.05
N THR A 77 -4.41 3.16 -8.05
CA THR A 77 -5.29 2.97 -6.90
C THR A 77 -4.56 2.34 -5.72
N ALA A 78 -3.69 1.35 -5.98
CA ALA A 78 -2.88 0.71 -4.95
C ALA A 78 -1.88 1.70 -4.33
N ASN A 79 -1.23 2.54 -5.14
CA ASN A 79 -0.34 3.58 -4.64
C ASN A 79 -1.07 4.56 -3.72
N LYS A 80 -2.27 5.03 -4.12
CA LYS A 80 -3.10 5.92 -3.29
C LYS A 80 -3.45 5.29 -1.95
N LYS A 81 -3.96 4.05 -1.97
CA LYS A 81 -4.30 3.31 -0.74
C LYS A 81 -3.09 3.02 0.15
N LEU A 82 -1.93 2.79 -0.45
CA LEU A 82 -0.69 2.56 0.29
C LEU A 82 -0.28 3.83 1.05
N MET A 83 -0.36 5.00 0.42
CA MET A 83 -0.10 6.29 1.06
C MET A 83 -1.07 6.56 2.22
N GLU A 84 -2.37 6.39 1.99
CA GLU A 84 -3.40 6.56 3.02
C GLU A 84 -3.16 5.65 4.23
N LYS A 85 -2.81 4.38 4.00
CA LYS A 85 -2.46 3.41 5.05
C LYS A 85 -1.22 3.81 5.85
N MET A 86 -0.22 4.41 5.20
CA MET A 86 1.00 4.87 5.86
C MET A 86 0.72 6.09 6.74
N GLN A 87 -0.04 7.06 6.24
CA GLN A 87 -0.47 8.23 7.00
C GLN A 87 -1.31 7.84 8.21
N GLN A 88 -2.27 6.92 8.03
CA GLN A 88 -3.09 6.40 9.12
C GLN A 88 -2.23 5.79 10.23
N ARG A 89 -1.25 4.95 9.87
CA ARG A 89 -0.32 4.35 10.86
C ARG A 89 0.50 5.39 11.62
N GLN A 90 0.94 6.46 10.95
CA GLN A 90 1.68 7.55 11.61
C GLN A 90 0.79 8.28 12.61
N PHE A 91 -0.46 8.56 12.23
CA PHE A 91 -1.43 9.18 13.12
C PHE A 91 -1.74 8.30 14.34
N ASP A 92 -2.01 7.01 14.14
CA ASP A 92 -2.30 6.04 15.21
C ASP A 92 -1.12 5.91 16.21
N ALA A 93 0.12 5.93 15.72
CA ALA A 93 1.32 5.89 16.56
C ALA A 93 1.47 7.16 17.41
N SER A 94 1.16 8.33 16.84
CA SER A 94 1.18 9.60 17.59
C SER A 94 0.08 9.68 18.64
N ALA A 95 -1.13 9.20 18.33
CA ALA A 95 -2.27 9.21 19.25
C ALA A 95 -2.05 8.30 20.46
N SER A 96 -1.59 7.07 20.24
CA SER A 96 -1.33 6.09 21.32
C SER A 96 -0.24 6.54 22.31
N THR A 97 0.73 7.33 21.85
CA THR A 97 1.77 7.93 22.73
C THR A 97 1.15 8.92 23.73
N SER A 98 0.13 9.67 23.30
CA SER A 98 -0.56 10.66 24.15
C SER A 98 -1.56 10.04 25.13
N GLU A 99 -2.16 8.89 24.80
CA GLU A 99 -3.10 8.18 25.69
C GLU A 99 -2.38 7.33 26.75
N ASN A 100 -1.21 6.76 26.44
CA ASN A 100 -0.41 6.02 27.42
C ASN A 100 0.12 6.94 28.54
N ALA A 101 0.38 8.21 28.27
CA ALA A 101 0.74 9.20 29.29
C ALA A 101 -0.40 9.50 30.29
N LYS A 102 -1.67 9.32 29.89
CA LYS A 102 -2.84 9.57 30.74
C LYS A 102 -3.23 8.37 31.61
N LYS A 103 -2.94 7.13 31.16
CA LYS A 103 -3.25 5.90 31.92
C LYS A 103 -2.25 5.60 33.04
N GLY A 104 -1.12 6.32 33.09
CA GLY A 104 -0.11 6.20 34.14
C GLY A 104 -0.42 6.94 35.45
N SER A 105 -1.34 7.91 35.45
CA SER A 105 -1.65 8.72 36.65
C SER A 105 -2.83 8.21 37.49
N GLU A 106 -3.60 7.21 37.02
CA GLU A 106 -4.82 6.75 37.71
C GLU A 106 -4.59 5.49 38.58
N LYS A 107 -3.34 5.04 38.72
CA LYS A 107 -2.98 3.81 39.47
C LYS A 107 -2.46 4.02 40.88
N TYR A 108 -2.36 5.26 41.38
CA TYR A 108 -1.77 5.58 42.70
C TYR A 108 -2.77 6.12 43.74
N ASN A 109 -4.09 6.02 43.53
CA ASN A 109 -5.08 6.65 44.43
C ASN A 109 -6.20 5.72 44.93
N ALA A 110 -6.04 4.40 44.87
CA ALA A 110 -7.10 3.45 45.26
C ALA A 110 -6.73 2.49 46.41
N GLU A 111 -5.72 2.83 47.22
CA GLU A 111 -5.31 1.99 48.36
C GLU A 111 -5.08 2.82 49.64
N GLU A 112 -6.12 3.53 50.07
CA GLU A 112 -6.29 3.98 51.47
C GLU A 112 -7.78 4.26 51.72
N LEU A 113 -8.47 3.31 52.36
CA LEU A 113 -9.59 3.46 53.31
C LEU A 113 -10.05 2.09 53.83
#